data_AF-A0A951LZ45-F1
#
_entry.id   AF-A0A951LZ45-F1
#
_cell.length_a   1.000
_cell.length_b   1.000
_cell.length_c   1.000
_cell.angle_alpha   90.00
_cell.angle_beta   90.00
_cell.angle_gamma   90.00
#
_symmetry.space_group_name_H-M   'P 1'
#
loop_
_entity.id
_entity.type
_entity.pdbx_description
1 polymer ?
#
loop_
_entity_poly.entity_id
_entity_poly.type
_entity_poly.pdbx_seq_one_letter_code
_entity_poly.pdbx_strand_id
1 'polypeptide(L)'
;MNHDSYPDAYIKGILTTTKTLALVGASANPARPSYIVLKYLSERGYKVIPVNPGLAGQKILGQEVVASLKDIREPLDMVEIFRNSKAAGPIVDEALTLEPKPKVIWMQLSVRNDEAAARAEAAGIKVVMNRCPKIEFGRLSGEIGWQGINSRIISSKKPVMAARGFQKRVIGV
;
A
#
# COMPACT_ATOMS: atom_id res chain seq x y z
N MET A 1 9.85 14.66 -5.28
CA MET A 1 11.01 13.92 -4.68
C MET A 1 11.71 13.13 -5.80
N ASN A 2 12.97 12.66 -5.70
CA ASN A 2 13.57 11.85 -6.80
C ASN A 2 13.19 10.36 -6.78
N HIS A 3 12.51 9.92 -5.71
CA HIS A 3 11.88 8.60 -5.54
C HIS A 3 12.81 7.38 -5.56
N ASP A 4 14.13 7.56 -5.53
CA ASP A 4 15.10 6.46 -5.46
C ASP A 4 15.28 5.93 -4.03
N SER A 5 15.17 6.83 -3.06
CA SER A 5 15.22 6.53 -1.63
C SER A 5 14.16 7.33 -0.86
N TYR A 6 13.73 6.78 0.28
CA TYR A 6 12.76 7.41 1.18
C TYR A 6 13.31 7.35 2.60
N PRO A 7 13.24 8.45 3.37
CA PRO A 7 13.53 8.38 4.80
C PRO A 7 12.58 7.40 5.50
N ASP A 8 13.09 6.63 6.45
CA ASP A 8 12.26 5.68 7.22
C ASP A 8 11.07 6.37 7.90
N ALA A 9 11.26 7.59 8.40
CA ALA A 9 10.20 8.40 8.99
C ALA A 9 9.05 8.70 8.00
N TYR A 10 9.35 8.90 6.72
CA TYR A 10 8.34 9.17 5.68
C TYR A 10 7.46 7.93 5.45
N ILE A 11 8.10 6.77 5.25
CA ILE A 11 7.40 5.50 5.04
C ILE A 11 6.63 5.07 6.29
N LYS A 12 7.26 5.14 7.47
CA LYS A 12 6.63 4.88 8.76
C LYS A 12 5.40 5.78 8.97
N GLY A 13 5.52 7.07 8.68
CA GLY A 13 4.41 8.02 8.80
C GLY A 13 3.23 7.65 7.90
N ILE A 14 3.48 7.29 6.64
CA ILE A 14 2.44 6.80 5.73
C ILE A 14 1.78 5.53 6.31
N LEU A 15 2.57 4.48 6.57
CA LEU A 15 2.03 3.19 6.99
C LEU A 15 1.26 3.25 8.32
N THR A 16 1.65 4.12 9.26
CA THR A 16 0.98 4.24 10.56
C THR A 16 -0.27 5.13 10.54
N THR A 17 -0.40 6.03 9.56
CA THR A 17 -1.56 6.93 9.43
C THR A 17 -2.63 6.40 8.47
N THR A 18 -2.25 5.58 7.49
CA THR A 18 -3.18 4.95 6.54
C THR A 18 -4.09 3.95 7.25
N LYS A 19 -5.40 4.07 7.06
CA LYS A 19 -6.40 3.11 7.55
C LYS A 19 -7.12 2.42 6.39
N THR A 20 -7.54 3.18 5.39
CA THR A 20 -8.26 2.66 4.22
C THR A 20 -7.43 2.81 2.95
N LEU A 21 -7.27 1.74 2.19
CA LEU A 21 -6.55 1.78 0.91
C LEU A 21 -7.26 1.02 -0.20
N ALA A 22 -7.17 1.55 -1.42
CA ALA A 22 -7.59 0.85 -2.63
C ALA A 22 -6.39 0.11 -3.23
N LEU A 23 -6.57 -1.16 -3.56
CA LEU A 23 -5.54 -1.99 -4.19
C LEU A 23 -5.91 -2.25 -5.66
N VAL A 24 -5.32 -1.46 -6.56
CA VAL A 24 -5.58 -1.50 -8.01
C VAL A 24 -4.77 -2.61 -8.67
N GLY A 25 -5.45 -3.49 -9.39
CA GLY A 25 -4.85 -4.72 -9.94
C GLY A 25 -4.90 -5.90 -8.98
N ALA A 26 -5.90 -5.93 -8.10
CA ALA A 26 -6.16 -7.05 -7.22
C ALA A 26 -6.37 -8.35 -8.02
N SER A 27 -5.84 -9.47 -7.53
CA SER A 27 -6.01 -10.79 -8.16
C SER A 27 -6.54 -11.77 -7.13
N ALA A 28 -7.44 -12.66 -7.54
CA ALA A 28 -7.90 -13.78 -6.71
C ALA A 28 -6.91 -14.95 -6.66
N ASN A 29 -5.86 -14.95 -7.50
CA ASN A 29 -4.86 -16.01 -7.52
C ASN A 29 -3.89 -15.86 -6.32
N PRO A 30 -3.82 -16.84 -5.40
CA PRO A 30 -2.97 -16.77 -4.20
C PRO A 30 -1.48 -16.65 -4.46
N ALA A 31 -1.01 -17.07 -5.65
CA ALA A 31 0.40 -16.94 -6.04
C ALA A 31 0.77 -15.53 -6.52
N ARG A 32 -0.21 -14.64 -6.75
CA ARG A 32 0.06 -13.28 -7.24
C ARG A 32 0.44 -12.35 -6.08
N PRO A 33 1.46 -11.48 -6.25
CA PRO A 33 1.86 -10.53 -5.22
C PRO A 33 0.73 -9.67 -4.67
N SER A 34 -0.23 -9.24 -5.52
CA SER A 34 -1.38 -8.44 -5.08
C SER A 34 -2.28 -9.18 -4.09
N TYR A 35 -2.48 -10.49 -4.24
CA TYR A 35 -3.22 -11.30 -3.26
C TYR A 35 -2.48 -11.38 -1.92
N ILE A 36 -1.16 -11.61 -1.97
CA ILE A 36 -0.32 -11.75 -0.79
C ILE A 36 -0.28 -10.44 0.01
N VAL A 37 -0.16 -9.30 -0.67
CA VAL A 37 -0.17 -7.98 -0.03
C VAL A 37 -1.55 -7.63 0.50
N LEU A 38 -2.63 -7.90 -0.24
CA LEU A 38 -4.00 -7.74 0.25
C LEU A 38 -4.22 -8.51 1.55
N LYS A 39 -3.86 -9.81 1.57
CA LYS A 39 -3.96 -10.65 2.78
C LYS A 39 -3.19 -10.06 3.94
N TYR A 40 -1.92 -9.70 3.69
CA TYR A 40 -1.04 -9.17 4.73
C TYR A 40 -1.58 -7.87 5.34
N LEU A 41 -1.99 -6.91 4.51
CA LEU A 41 -2.50 -5.62 5.00
C LEU A 41 -3.86 -5.78 5.70
N SER A 42 -4.77 -6.60 5.18
CA SER A 42 -6.03 -6.91 5.86
C SER A 42 -5.79 -7.52 7.25
N GLU A 43 -4.84 -8.44 7.36
CA GLU A 43 -4.43 -9.05 8.64
C GLU A 43 -3.71 -8.07 9.59
N ARG A 44 -3.26 -6.92 9.09
CA ARG A 44 -2.67 -5.82 9.88
C ARG A 44 -3.71 -4.78 10.30
N GLY A 45 -4.97 -4.99 9.96
CA GLY A 45 -6.07 -4.11 10.32
C GLY A 45 -6.28 -2.93 9.37
N TYR A 46 -5.62 -2.90 8.21
CA TYR A 46 -5.99 -1.98 7.15
C TYR A 46 -7.32 -2.41 6.52
N LYS A 47 -8.16 -1.45 6.16
CA LYS A 47 -9.31 -1.69 5.29
C LYS A 47 -8.83 -1.66 3.84
N VAL A 48 -8.72 -2.83 3.21
CA VAL A 48 -8.23 -2.96 1.84
C VAL A 48 -9.38 -3.20 0.88
N ILE A 49 -9.58 -2.30 -0.05
CA ILE A 49 -10.64 -2.36 -1.08
C ILE A 49 -10.01 -2.83 -2.40
N PRO A 50 -10.24 -4.08 -2.84
CA PRO A 50 -9.68 -4.58 -4.09
C PRO A 50 -10.35 -3.92 -5.30
N VAL A 51 -9.54 -3.48 -6.27
CA VAL A 51 -10.02 -2.88 -7.52
C VAL A 51 -9.51 -3.71 -8.70
N ASN A 52 -10.46 -4.31 -9.44
CA ASN A 52 -10.20 -5.02 -10.69
C ASN A 52 -11.50 -5.15 -11.51
N PRO A 53 -11.58 -4.53 -12.71
CA PRO A 53 -12.75 -4.64 -13.58
C PRO A 53 -13.17 -6.07 -13.91
N GLY A 54 -12.20 -6.97 -14.13
CA GLY A 54 -12.47 -8.36 -14.51
C GLY A 54 -12.99 -9.24 -13.36
N LEU A 55 -12.99 -8.73 -12.13
CA LEU A 55 -13.46 -9.45 -10.94
C LEU A 55 -14.54 -8.66 -10.18
N ALA A 56 -15.06 -7.57 -10.76
CA ALA A 56 -16.04 -6.73 -10.10
C ALA A 56 -17.28 -7.52 -9.64
N GLY A 57 -17.75 -7.24 -8.41
CA GLY A 57 -18.85 -7.96 -7.75
C GLY A 57 -18.45 -9.31 -7.12
N GLN A 58 -17.23 -9.80 -7.34
CA GLN A 58 -16.72 -10.98 -6.64
C GLN A 58 -16.11 -10.59 -5.29
N LYS A 59 -15.66 -11.60 -4.53
CA LYS A 59 -14.96 -11.39 -3.25
C LYS A 59 -13.54 -11.97 -3.28
N ILE A 60 -12.58 -11.21 -2.76
CA ILE A 60 -11.22 -11.66 -2.48
C ILE A 60 -11.00 -11.53 -0.97
N LEU A 61 -10.73 -12.64 -0.29
CA LEU A 61 -10.49 -12.65 1.17
C LEU A 61 -11.62 -11.98 1.97
N GLY A 62 -12.86 -12.15 1.52
CA GLY A 62 -14.06 -11.56 2.12
C GLY A 62 -14.33 -10.09 1.75
N GLN A 63 -13.41 -9.42 1.05
CA GLN A 63 -13.58 -8.05 0.56
C GLN A 63 -14.25 -8.06 -0.82
N GLU A 64 -15.24 -7.20 -1.02
CA GLU A 64 -15.90 -7.02 -2.32
C GLU A 64 -14.98 -6.28 -3.29
N VAL A 65 -14.90 -6.78 -4.53
CA VAL A 65 -14.08 -6.19 -5.60
C VAL A 65 -14.91 -5.20 -6.39
N VAL A 66 -14.37 -3.99 -6.56
CA VAL A 66 -14.97 -2.96 -7.41
C VAL A 66 -14.23 -2.87 -8.75
N ALA A 67 -14.88 -2.30 -9.77
CA ALA A 67 -14.30 -2.20 -11.10
C ALA A 67 -13.27 -1.07 -11.20
N SER A 68 -13.58 0.08 -10.60
CA SER A 68 -12.78 1.31 -10.70
C SER A 68 -12.61 2.00 -9.35
N LEU A 69 -11.74 3.01 -9.27
CA LEU A 69 -11.59 3.81 -8.06
C LEU A 69 -12.85 4.66 -7.79
N LYS A 70 -13.56 5.06 -8.85
CA LYS A 70 -14.80 5.85 -8.75
C LYS A 70 -15.96 5.11 -8.11
N ASP A 71 -15.93 3.78 -8.13
CA ASP A 71 -16.97 2.95 -7.50
C ASP A 71 -16.84 2.89 -5.98
N ILE A 72 -15.74 3.41 -5.42
CA ILE A 72 -15.47 3.43 -3.99
C ILE A 72 -16.19 4.64 -3.36
N ARG A 73 -17.15 4.35 -2.48
CA ARG A 73 -18.02 5.37 -1.84
C ARG A 73 -17.48 5.91 -0.52
N GLU A 74 -16.29 5.50 -0.12
CA GLU A 74 -15.68 5.89 1.15
C GLU A 74 -14.32 6.56 0.96
N PRO A 75 -13.89 7.43 1.89
CA PRO A 75 -12.60 8.09 1.79
C PRO A 75 -11.43 7.10 1.76
N LEU A 76 -10.51 7.32 0.83
CA LEU A 76 -9.27 6.57 0.73
C LEU A 76 -8.12 7.36 1.37
N ASP A 77 -7.31 6.70 2.19
CA ASP A 77 -6.03 7.28 2.62
C ASP A 77 -4.94 7.02 1.57
N MET A 78 -4.95 5.84 0.93
CA MET A 78 -3.91 5.41 0.00
C MET A 78 -4.48 4.67 -1.22
N VAL A 79 -3.89 4.89 -2.40
CA VAL A 79 -4.11 4.08 -3.60
C VAL A 79 -2.83 3.31 -3.91
N GLU A 80 -2.88 1.98 -3.82
CA GLU A 80 -1.79 1.06 -4.15
C GLU A 80 -1.94 0.49 -5.57
N ILE A 81 -0.90 0.61 -6.39
CA ILE A 81 -0.95 0.29 -7.83
C ILE A 81 -0.09 -0.95 -8.13
N PHE A 82 -0.74 -2.08 -8.45
CA PHE A 82 -0.13 -3.33 -8.95
C PHE A 82 -0.18 -3.46 -10.48
N ARG A 83 -0.45 -2.37 -11.20
CA ARG A 83 -0.39 -2.32 -12.66
C ARG A 83 0.96 -1.80 -13.11
N ASN A 84 1.38 -2.16 -14.31
CA ASN A 84 2.69 -1.76 -14.84
C ASN A 84 2.84 -0.22 -14.94
N SER A 85 4.07 0.26 -15.07
CA SER A 85 4.40 1.70 -15.11
C SER A 85 3.63 2.50 -16.17
N LYS A 86 3.33 1.89 -17.32
CA LYS A 86 2.55 2.54 -18.39
C LYS A 86 1.10 2.77 -17.97
N ALA A 87 0.52 1.83 -17.22
CA ALA A 87 -0.83 1.94 -16.70
C ALA A 87 -0.93 2.78 -15.42
N ALA A 88 0.18 3.05 -14.73
CA ALA A 88 0.17 3.80 -13.48
C ALA A 88 -0.31 5.26 -13.66
N GLY A 89 0.07 5.92 -14.76
CA GLY A 89 -0.32 7.30 -15.03
C GLY A 89 -1.84 7.53 -15.04
N PRO A 90 -2.60 6.83 -15.90
CA PRO A 90 -4.06 6.95 -15.92
C PRO A 90 -4.74 6.61 -14.58
N ILE A 91 -4.17 5.69 -13.80
CA ILE A 91 -4.71 5.33 -12.46
C ILE A 91 -4.48 6.48 -11.47
N VAL A 92 -3.34 7.16 -11.53
CA VAL A 92 -3.09 8.37 -10.74
C VAL A 92 -4.04 9.49 -11.16
N ASP A 93 -4.25 9.67 -12.46
CA ASP A 93 -5.18 10.68 -12.97
C ASP A 93 -6.60 10.41 -12.47
N GLU A 94 -7.06 9.15 -12.48
CA GLU A 94 -8.33 8.75 -11.88
C GLU A 94 -8.37 9.06 -10.37
N ALA A 95 -7.33 8.69 -9.62
CA ALA A 95 -7.23 8.95 -8.19
C ALA A 95 -7.30 10.45 -7.84
N LEU A 96 -6.78 11.32 -8.72
CA LEU A 96 -6.85 12.78 -8.57
C LEU A 96 -8.25 13.35 -8.77
N THR A 97 -9.15 12.62 -9.45
CA THR A 97 -10.56 13.02 -9.62
C THR A 97 -11.45 12.67 -8.44
N LEU A 98 -10.96 11.89 -7.46
CA LEU A 98 -11.75 11.49 -6.31
C LEU A 98 -11.95 12.65 -5.32
N GLU A 99 -13.11 12.63 -4.67
CA GLU A 99 -13.46 13.58 -3.61
C GLU A 99 -13.99 12.84 -2.38
N PRO A 100 -13.27 12.86 -1.24
CA PRO A 100 -11.95 13.47 -1.04
C PRO A 100 -10.82 12.73 -1.79
N LYS A 101 -9.79 13.49 -2.18
CA LYS A 101 -8.57 12.92 -2.79
C LYS A 101 -7.85 12.00 -1.79
N PRO A 102 -7.18 10.93 -2.27
CA PRO A 102 -6.33 10.12 -1.42
C PRO A 102 -5.13 10.92 -0.92
N LYS A 103 -4.62 10.59 0.26
CA LYS A 103 -3.45 11.25 0.86
C LYS A 103 -2.14 10.70 0.31
N VAL A 104 -2.17 9.48 -0.26
CA VAL A 104 -0.99 8.75 -0.72
C VAL A 104 -1.27 8.00 -2.03
N ILE A 105 -0.36 8.13 -3.00
CA ILE A 105 -0.22 7.19 -4.11
C ILE A 105 0.99 6.28 -3.84
N TRP A 106 0.78 4.98 -3.92
CA TRP A 106 1.82 3.97 -3.71
C TRP A 106 1.96 3.07 -4.96
N MET A 107 3.02 3.29 -5.73
CA MET A 107 3.37 2.44 -6.86
C MET A 107 4.25 1.28 -6.39
N GLN A 108 3.80 0.06 -6.69
CA GLN A 108 4.40 -1.16 -6.20
C GLN A 108 5.82 -1.40 -6.76
N LEU A 109 6.53 -2.41 -6.26
CA LEU A 109 7.82 -2.85 -6.80
C LEU A 109 7.79 -2.97 -8.32
N SER A 110 8.85 -2.48 -8.97
CA SER A 110 9.01 -2.34 -10.42
C SER A 110 8.04 -1.39 -11.13
N VAL A 111 7.16 -0.71 -10.39
CA VAL A 111 6.25 0.32 -10.94
C VAL A 111 6.82 1.70 -10.62
N ARG A 112 7.15 2.46 -11.66
CA ARG A 112 7.66 3.83 -11.58
C ARG A 112 7.10 4.67 -12.72
N ASN A 113 6.54 5.83 -12.40
CA ASN A 113 6.07 6.81 -13.37
C ASN A 113 6.28 8.21 -12.79
N ASP A 114 7.39 8.86 -13.18
CA ASP A 114 7.81 10.15 -12.61
C ASP A 114 6.87 11.30 -12.98
N GLU A 115 6.28 11.28 -14.19
CA GLU A 115 5.31 12.30 -14.60
C GLU A 115 4.02 12.22 -13.78
N ALA A 116 3.53 11.00 -13.52
CA ALA A 116 2.36 10.79 -12.67
C ALA A 116 2.66 11.16 -11.21
N ALA A 117 3.87 10.84 -10.73
CA ALA A 117 4.32 11.27 -9.41
C ALA A 117 4.30 12.80 -9.28
N ALA A 118 4.85 13.52 -10.25
CA ALA A 118 4.86 14.99 -10.25
C ALA A 118 3.44 15.59 -10.23
N ARG A 119 2.49 15.02 -10.98
CA ARG A 119 1.08 15.45 -10.93
C ARG A 119 0.44 15.21 -9.57
N ALA A 120 0.68 14.06 -8.96
CA ALA A 120 0.18 13.74 -7.62
C ALA A 120 0.79 14.65 -6.55
N GLU A 121 2.10 14.88 -6.59
CA GLU A 121 2.80 15.78 -5.66
C GLU A 121 2.30 17.23 -5.80
N ALA A 122 2.05 17.71 -7.02
CA ALA A 122 1.48 19.04 -7.27
C ALA A 122 0.06 19.20 -6.69
N ALA A 123 -0.69 18.10 -6.56
CA ALA A 123 -2.00 18.07 -5.89
C ALA A 123 -1.91 17.88 -4.36
N GLY A 124 -0.70 17.93 -3.78
CA GLY A 124 -0.47 17.76 -2.34
C GLY A 124 -0.51 16.30 -1.85
N ILE A 125 -0.48 15.33 -2.77
CA ILE A 125 -0.52 13.90 -2.43
C ILE A 125 0.90 13.37 -2.23
N LYS A 126 1.11 12.59 -1.17
CA LYS A 126 2.39 11.89 -0.94
C LYS A 126 2.57 10.77 -1.95
N VAL A 127 3.75 10.63 -2.52
CA VAL A 127 4.05 9.56 -3.48
C VAL A 127 5.15 8.64 -2.95
N VAL A 128 4.95 7.34 -3.16
CA VAL A 128 5.96 6.29 -3.00
C VAL A 128 5.98 5.46 -4.28
N MET A 129 7.17 5.19 -4.82
CA MET A 129 7.38 4.36 -6.00
C MET A 129 8.40 3.26 -5.75
N ASN A 130 8.26 2.16 -6.49
CA ASN A 130 9.16 1.02 -6.42
C ASN A 130 9.40 0.52 -4.98
N ARG A 131 8.32 0.39 -4.19
CA ARG A 131 8.36 -0.16 -2.82
C ARG A 131 7.16 -1.06 -2.59
N CYS A 132 7.31 -2.04 -1.71
CA CYS A 132 6.21 -2.90 -1.27
C CYS A 132 5.80 -2.54 0.17
N PRO A 133 4.54 -2.17 0.46
CA PRO A 133 4.13 -1.82 1.81
C PRO A 133 4.26 -3.02 2.76
N LYS A 134 4.05 -4.26 2.29
CA LYS A 134 4.31 -5.47 3.08
C LYS A 134 5.80 -5.58 3.47
N ILE A 135 6.71 -5.33 2.53
CA ILE A 135 8.16 -5.43 2.81
C ILE A 135 8.59 -4.28 3.72
N GLU A 136 8.18 -3.04 3.42
CA GLU A 136 8.49 -1.88 4.24
C GLU A 136 7.91 -2.01 5.65
N PHE A 137 6.68 -2.52 5.80
CA PHE A 137 6.10 -2.79 7.11
C PHE A 137 6.95 -3.80 7.88
N GLY A 138 7.27 -4.96 7.28
CA GLY A 138 8.10 -5.98 7.91
C GLY A 138 9.52 -5.51 8.25
N ARG A 139 10.08 -4.61 7.43
CA ARG A 139 11.37 -3.97 7.67
C ARG A 139 11.30 -3.03 8.88
N LEU A 140 10.33 -2.12 8.89
CA LEU A 140 10.16 -1.08 9.92
C LEU A 140 9.62 -1.64 11.25
N SER A 141 8.89 -2.75 11.25
CA SER A 141 8.53 -3.50 12.45
C SER A 141 9.66 -4.39 12.98
N GLY A 142 10.70 -4.61 12.17
CA GLY A 142 11.82 -5.51 12.42
C GLY A 142 11.48 -7.01 12.26
N GLU A 143 10.26 -7.37 11.86
CA GLU A 143 9.84 -8.77 11.70
C GLU A 143 10.55 -9.48 10.55
N ILE A 144 10.92 -8.76 9.48
CA ILE A 144 11.59 -9.37 8.34
C ILE A 144 12.97 -9.95 8.73
N GLY A 145 13.55 -9.44 9.84
CA GLY A 145 14.77 -9.98 10.45
C GLY A 145 14.65 -11.42 10.93
N TRP A 146 13.45 -11.87 11.31
CA TRP A 146 13.22 -13.28 11.68
C TRP A 146 13.39 -14.24 10.51
N GLN A 147 13.29 -13.73 9.28
CA GLN A 147 13.52 -14.50 8.06
C GLN A 147 14.99 -14.43 7.60
N GLY A 148 15.89 -13.88 8.43
CA GLY A 148 17.30 -13.69 8.08
C GLY A 148 17.56 -12.49 7.15
N ILE A 149 16.57 -11.64 6.90
CA ILE A 149 16.70 -10.49 6.01
C ILE A 149 17.10 -9.26 6.82
N ASN A 150 18.13 -8.53 6.38
CA ASN A 150 18.58 -7.30 7.04
C ASN A 150 17.46 -6.23 7.05
N SER A 151 16.88 -5.98 8.21
CA SER A 151 15.85 -4.94 8.41
C SER A 151 16.41 -3.51 8.37
N ARG A 152 17.72 -3.35 8.56
CA ARG A 152 18.39 -2.06 8.81
C ARG A 152 17.85 -1.30 10.02
N ILE A 153 17.12 -1.98 10.91
CA ILE A 153 16.59 -1.44 12.17
C ILE A 153 17.32 -2.09 13.34
N ILE A 154 18.03 -1.28 14.11
CA ILE A 154 18.65 -1.67 15.39
C ILE A 154 17.99 -0.83 16.48
N SER A 155 17.51 -1.47 17.54
CA SER A 155 16.86 -0.79 18.67
C SER A 155 17.03 -1.59 19.96
N SER A 156 17.28 -0.88 21.06
CA SER A 156 17.25 -1.43 22.42
C SER A 156 15.86 -1.43 23.05
N LYS A 157 14.86 -0.80 22.41
CA LYS A 157 13.48 -0.75 22.90
C LYS A 157 12.78 -2.08 22.68
N LYS A 158 11.97 -2.50 23.66
CA LYS A 158 11.11 -3.68 23.53
C LYS A 158 10.13 -3.49 22.36
N PRO A 159 10.04 -4.46 21.41
CA PRO A 159 9.08 -4.37 20.31
C PRO A 159 7.64 -4.35 20.81
N VAL A 160 6.81 -3.53 20.17
CA VAL A 160 5.37 -3.50 20.43
C VAL A 160 4.69 -4.58 19.61
N MET A 161 3.88 -5.40 20.27
CA MET A 161 3.12 -6.48 19.64
C MET A 161 1.74 -5.99 19.22
N ALA A 162 1.23 -6.51 18.11
CA ALA A 162 -0.15 -6.30 17.68
C ALA A 162 -1.11 -6.96 18.68
N ALA A 163 -2.27 -6.34 18.90
CA ALA A 163 -3.28 -6.85 19.82
C ALA A 163 -3.90 -8.19 19.38
N ARG A 164 -3.76 -8.56 18.10
CA ARG A 164 -4.29 -9.79 17.52
C ARG A 164 -3.23 -10.50 16.68
N GLY A 165 -3.31 -11.84 16.68
CA GLY A 165 -2.41 -12.72 15.95
C GLY A 165 -1.19 -13.19 16.77
N PHE A 166 -0.51 -14.21 16.26
CA PHE A 166 0.68 -14.78 16.91
C PHE A 166 1.95 -14.09 16.39
N GLN A 167 2.80 -13.64 17.32
CA GLN A 167 4.10 -13.03 17.00
C GLN A 167 4.03 -11.92 15.93
N LYS A 168 3.00 -11.07 15.96
CA LYS A 168 2.91 -9.90 15.07
C LYS A 168 3.42 -8.65 15.79
N ARG A 169 4.46 -8.00 15.29
CA ARG A 169 4.93 -6.67 15.75
C ARG A 169 4.24 -5.55 14.98
N VAL A 170 4.04 -4.40 15.61
CA VAL A 170 3.61 -3.19 14.91
C VAL A 170 4.82 -2.30 14.62
N ILE A 171 4.66 -1.36 13.69
CA ILE A 171 5.65 -0.29 13.52
C ILE A 171 5.58 0.57 14.79
N GLY A 172 6.58 0.47 15.66
CA GLY A 172 6.61 1.18 16.93
C GLY A 172 6.65 2.68 16.67
N VAL A 173 5.73 3.45 17.25
CA VAL A 173 5.70 4.93 17.19
C VAL A 173 6.83 5.48 18.03
#